data_AF-A0AAV5ZL92-F1
#
_entry.id   AF-A0AAV5ZL92-F1
#
_cell.length_a   1.000
_cell.length_b   1.000
_cell.length_c   1.000
_cell.angle_alpha   90.00
_cell.angle_beta   90.00
_cell.angle_gamma   90.00
#
_symmetry.space_group_name_H-M   'P 1'
#
loop_
_entity.id
_entity.type
_entity.pdbx_description
1 polymer ?
#
loop_
_entity_poly.entity_id
_entity_poly.type
_entity_poly.pdbx_seq_one_letter_code
_entity_poly.pdbx_strand_id
1 'polypeptide(L)'
;MATVHRLPTPAPPDDDAVLGRLTRLLRLELELGVAETRVLVRTLVMAIAIAVPAAIALIAAVVVLLAAALSPIFGARWEPLLIAGGGVALLALGALAWSAWRLTHLSWPKETFRSLEENWRWLAAQLRSRLTLRSPGA
;
A
#
# COMPACT_ATOMS: atom_id res chain seq x y z
N MET A 1 -65.63 14.79 19.75
CA MET A 1 -64.59 15.43 20.57
C MET A 1 -63.27 14.76 20.23
N ALA A 2 -62.38 15.43 19.48
CA ALA A 2 -61.13 14.85 19.02
C ALA A 2 -59.99 15.23 19.98
N THR A 3 -59.41 14.25 20.66
CA THR A 3 -58.27 14.42 21.56
C THR A 3 -57.01 14.58 20.71
N VAL A 4 -56.51 15.81 20.62
CA VAL A 4 -55.29 16.12 19.86
C VAL A 4 -54.08 15.69 20.69
N HIS A 5 -53.44 14.57 20.33
CA HIS A 5 -52.13 14.19 20.86
C HIS A 5 -51.05 15.08 20.25
N ARG A 6 -50.46 15.96 21.06
CA ARG A 6 -49.24 16.68 20.67
C ARG A 6 -48.08 15.70 20.60
N LEU A 7 -47.51 15.53 19.41
CA LEU A 7 -46.22 14.89 19.24
C LEU A 7 -45.16 15.71 20.00
N PRO A 8 -44.21 15.07 20.71
CA PRO A 8 -43.09 15.78 21.30
C PRO A 8 -42.35 16.51 20.17
N THR A 9 -42.33 17.83 20.22
CA THR A 9 -41.48 18.65 19.36
C THR A 9 -40.03 18.24 19.58
N PRO A 10 -39.26 17.92 18.52
CA PRO A 10 -37.84 17.63 18.67
C PRO A 10 -37.18 18.88 19.26
N ALA A 11 -36.56 18.72 20.43
CA ALA A 11 -35.73 19.76 21.01
C ALA A 11 -34.66 20.18 19.99
N PRO A 12 -34.32 21.47 19.90
CA PRO A 12 -33.26 21.94 19.02
C PRO A 12 -32.00 21.10 19.29
N PRO A 13 -31.27 20.68 18.24
CA PRO A 13 -30.05 19.91 18.42
C PRO A 13 -29.10 20.72 19.28
N ASP A 14 -28.81 20.20 20.47
CA ASP A 14 -27.79 20.74 21.35
C ASP A 14 -26.47 20.62 20.56
N ASP A 15 -25.79 21.75 20.30
CA ASP A 15 -24.59 21.77 19.47
C ASP A 15 -23.51 20.83 20.06
N ASP A 16 -23.50 20.68 21.39
CA ASP A 16 -22.68 19.72 22.13
C ASP A 16 -23.03 18.26 21.82
N ALA A 17 -24.31 17.93 21.59
CA ALA A 17 -24.75 16.61 21.18
C ALA A 17 -24.42 16.30 19.71
N VAL A 18 -24.37 17.33 18.85
CA VAL A 18 -23.93 17.21 17.46
C VAL A 18 -22.42 16.98 17.41
N LEU A 19 -21.63 17.75 18.15
CA LEU A 19 -20.19 17.57 18.30
C LEU A 19 -19.85 16.19 18.89
N GLY A 20 -20.63 15.71 19.87
CA GLY A 20 -20.48 14.36 20.43
C GLY A 20 -20.74 13.24 19.41
N ARG A 21 -21.69 13.41 18.49
CA ARG A 21 -21.95 12.44 17.40
C ARG A 21 -20.86 12.48 16.34
N LEU A 22 -20.40 13.67 15.97
CA LEU A 22 -19.32 13.85 14.98
C LEU A 22 -18.00 13.28 15.47
N THR A 23 -17.62 13.54 16.73
CA THR A 23 -16.40 12.96 17.33
C THR A 23 -16.48 11.43 17.41
N ARG A 24 -17.65 10.86 17.69
CA ARG A 24 -17.86 9.41 17.69
C ARG A 24 -17.77 8.81 16.29
N LEU A 25 -18.34 9.46 15.28
CA LEU A 25 -18.22 9.04 13.88
C LEU A 25 -16.78 9.13 13.38
N LEU A 26 -16.10 10.24 13.67
CA LEU A 26 -14.69 10.44 13.34
C LEU A 26 -13.80 9.36 13.97
N ARG A 27 -14.08 9.00 15.24
CA ARG A 27 -13.36 7.93 15.94
C ARG A 27 -13.61 6.56 15.31
N LEU A 28 -14.84 6.27 14.90
CA LEU A 28 -15.19 5.02 14.23
C LEU A 28 -14.55 4.92 12.84
N GLU A 29 -14.50 6.03 12.09
CA GLU A 29 -13.77 6.11 10.83
C GLU A 29 -12.26 5.95 11.03
N LEU A 30 -11.69 6.53 12.09
CA LEU A 30 -10.29 6.34 12.47
C LEU A 30 -9.96 4.90 12.84
N GLU A 31 -10.82 4.26 13.64
CA GLU A 31 -10.63 2.86 14.05
C GLU A 31 -10.73 1.91 12.84
N LEU A 32 -11.64 2.19 11.90
CA LEU A 32 -11.74 1.46 10.64
C LEU A 32 -10.53 1.70 9.74
N GLY A 33 -10.10 2.97 9.60
CA GLY A 33 -8.94 3.36 8.81
C GLY A 33 -7.63 2.78 9.33
N VAL A 34 -7.46 2.67 10.65
CA VAL A 34 -6.28 2.03 11.27
C VAL A 34 -6.29 0.52 11.04
N ALA A 35 -7.46 -0.13 11.11
CA ALA A 35 -7.60 -1.55 10.82
C ALA A 35 -7.26 -1.86 9.36
N GLU A 36 -7.77 -1.06 8.43
CA GLU A 36 -7.49 -1.19 6.99
C GLU A 36 -6.03 -0.90 6.65
N THR A 37 -5.45 0.15 7.24
CA THR A 37 -4.03 0.48 7.07
C THR A 37 -3.13 -0.65 7.55
N ARG A 38 -3.47 -1.31 8.67
CA ARG A 38 -2.68 -2.44 9.19
C ARG A 38 -2.70 -3.64 8.24
N VAL A 39 -3.85 -3.93 7.63
CA VAL A 39 -3.97 -5.00 6.63
C VAL A 39 -3.15 -4.64 5.39
N LEU A 40 -3.21 -3.40 4.92
CA LEU A 40 -2.44 -2.93 3.79
C LEU A 40 -0.92 -3.02 4.04
N VAL A 41 -0.46 -2.57 5.21
CA VAL A 41 0.96 -2.61 5.61
C VAL A 41 1.46 -4.05 5.72
N ARG A 42 0.72 -4.94 6.39
CA ARG A 42 1.10 -6.36 6.49
C ARG A 42 1.19 -7.03 5.12
N THR A 43 0.23 -6.71 4.27
CA THR A 43 0.18 -7.19 2.89
C THR A 43 1.41 -6.70 2.12
N LEU A 44 1.70 -5.41 2.14
CA LEU A 44 2.88 -4.84 1.49
C LEU A 44 4.19 -5.44 2.02
N VAL A 45 4.35 -5.57 3.33
CA VAL A 45 5.53 -6.19 3.96
C VAL A 45 5.70 -7.63 3.48
N MET A 46 4.63 -8.43 3.45
CA MET A 46 4.69 -9.81 2.98
C MET A 46 5.04 -9.90 1.48
N ALA A 47 4.49 -8.99 0.67
CA ALA A 47 4.79 -8.92 -0.76
C ALA A 47 6.28 -8.61 -1.00
N ILE A 48 6.83 -7.65 -0.27
CA ILE A 48 8.26 -7.28 -0.33
C ILE A 48 9.14 -8.43 0.19
N ALA A 49 8.77 -9.04 1.31
CA ALA A 49 9.51 -10.15 1.93
C ALA A 49 9.64 -11.36 1.00
N ILE A 50 8.66 -11.58 0.10
CA ILE A 50 8.72 -12.63 -0.93
C ILE A 50 9.45 -12.13 -2.18
N ALA A 51 9.22 -10.87 -2.59
CA ALA A 51 9.79 -10.32 -3.81
C ALA A 51 11.33 -10.20 -3.76
N VAL A 52 11.90 -9.79 -2.62
CA VAL A 52 13.35 -9.58 -2.49
C VAL A 52 14.12 -10.90 -2.65
N PRO A 53 13.82 -11.99 -1.91
CA PRO A 53 14.47 -13.28 -2.13
C PRO A 53 14.22 -13.85 -3.53
N ALA A 54 13.01 -13.68 -4.08
CA ALA A 54 12.71 -14.13 -5.43
C ALA A 54 13.57 -13.42 -6.48
N ALA A 55 13.77 -12.11 -6.35
CA ALA A 55 14.65 -11.36 -7.24
C ALA A 55 16.10 -11.84 -7.17
N ILE A 56 16.62 -12.09 -5.96
CA ILE A 56 17.97 -12.63 -5.75
C ILE A 56 18.08 -14.03 -6.39
N ALA A 57 17.10 -14.89 -6.16
CA ALA A 57 17.05 -16.23 -6.75
C ALA A 57 17.00 -16.18 -8.28
N LEU A 58 16.26 -15.23 -8.86
CA LEU A 58 16.20 -15.03 -10.30
C LEU A 58 17.55 -14.62 -10.87
N ILE A 59 18.26 -13.69 -10.23
CA ILE A 59 19.60 -13.28 -10.66
C ILE A 59 20.55 -14.48 -10.62
N ALA A 60 20.55 -15.24 -9.53
CA ALA A 60 21.36 -16.45 -9.40
C ALA A 60 21.02 -17.48 -10.49
N ALA A 61 19.74 -17.70 -10.77
CA ALA A 61 19.28 -18.59 -11.82
C ALA A 61 19.74 -18.15 -13.22
N VAL A 62 19.72 -16.84 -13.52
CA VAL A 62 20.25 -16.30 -14.77
C VAL A 62 21.74 -16.59 -14.91
N VAL A 63 22.52 -16.43 -13.83
CA VAL A 63 23.95 -16.75 -13.84
C VAL A 63 24.18 -18.25 -14.10
N VAL A 64 23.39 -19.13 -13.47
CA VAL A 64 23.46 -20.58 -13.70
C VAL A 64 23.07 -20.96 -15.13
N LEU A 65 22.05 -20.32 -15.71
CA LEU A 65 21.66 -20.52 -17.11
C LEU A 65 22.74 -20.03 -18.07
N LEU A 66 23.40 -18.91 -17.75
CA LEU A 66 24.55 -18.43 -18.51
C LEU A 66 25.69 -19.47 -18.48
N ALA A 67 26.00 -19.99 -17.30
CA ALA A 67 26.99 -21.05 -17.15
C ALA A 67 26.61 -22.32 -17.94
N ALA A 68 25.33 -22.70 -17.93
CA ALA A 68 24.81 -23.81 -18.73
C ALA A 68 25.01 -23.55 -20.23
N ALA A 69 24.79 -22.33 -20.71
CA ALA A 69 24.95 -21.95 -22.11
C ALA A 69 26.42 -21.96 -22.56
N LEU A 70 27.37 -21.65 -21.66
CA LEU A 70 28.81 -21.72 -21.94
C LEU A 70 29.39 -23.13 -21.78
N SER A 71 28.77 -24.00 -20.99
CA SER A 71 29.22 -25.37 -20.71
C SER A 71 29.56 -26.23 -21.95
N PRO A 72 28.80 -26.17 -23.08
CA PRO A 72 29.15 -26.92 -24.30
C PRO A 72 30.51 -26.55 -24.89
N ILE A 73 30.97 -25.30 -24.70
CA ILE A 73 32.27 -24.83 -25.20
C ILE A 73 33.42 -25.56 -24.47
N PHE A 74 33.19 -25.95 -23.22
CA PHE A 74 34.18 -26.63 -22.38
C PHE A 74 33.98 -28.16 -22.35
N GLY A 75 33.07 -28.70 -23.16
CA GLY A 75 32.74 -30.13 -23.16
C GLY A 75 32.09 -30.64 -21.86
N ALA A 76 31.56 -29.74 -21.03
CA ALA A 76 30.92 -30.06 -19.76
C ALA A 76 29.41 -30.32 -19.92
N ARG A 77 28.83 -31.11 -19.01
CA ARG A 77 27.40 -31.47 -19.02
C ARG A 77 26.53 -30.27 -18.62
N TRP A 78 25.76 -29.76 -19.56
CA TRP A 78 24.91 -28.57 -19.39
C TRP A 78 23.50 -28.88 -18.85
N GLU A 79 22.99 -30.09 -19.06
CA GLU A 79 21.63 -30.54 -18.70
C GLU A 79 21.27 -30.24 -17.23
N PRO A 80 22.09 -30.61 -16.22
CA PRO A 80 21.74 -30.37 -14.82
C PRO A 80 21.73 -28.88 -14.46
N LEU A 81 22.60 -28.08 -15.08
CA LEU A 81 22.65 -26.63 -14.86
C LEU A 81 21.40 -25.96 -15.44
N LEU A 82 20.95 -26.42 -16.61
CA LEU A 82 19.74 -25.91 -17.25
C LEU A 82 18.47 -26.26 -16.45
N ILE A 83 18.39 -27.47 -15.89
CA ILE A 83 17.26 -27.88 -15.04
C ILE A 83 17.25 -27.09 -13.72
N ALA A 84 18.41 -26.98 -13.05
CA ALA A 84 18.50 -26.25 -11.79
C ALA A 84 18.26 -24.75 -11.97
N GLY A 85 18.93 -24.11 -12.93
CA GLY A 85 18.77 -22.70 -13.24
C GLY A 85 17.37 -22.39 -13.77
N GLY A 86 16.86 -23.19 -14.71
CA GLY A 86 15.53 -23.01 -15.29
C GLY A 86 14.41 -23.19 -14.25
N GLY A 87 14.50 -24.22 -13.40
CA GLY A 87 13.52 -24.45 -12.34
C GLY A 87 13.46 -23.29 -11.34
N VAL A 88 14.62 -22.82 -10.87
CA VAL A 88 14.68 -21.67 -9.95
C VAL A 88 14.19 -20.39 -10.63
N ALA A 89 14.52 -20.16 -11.90
CA ALA A 89 14.03 -19.00 -12.65
C ALA A 89 12.50 -18.99 -12.75
N LEU A 90 11.87 -20.13 -13.05
CA LEU A 90 10.42 -20.24 -13.14
C LEU A 90 9.74 -19.99 -11.79
N LEU A 91 10.27 -20.55 -10.70
CA LEU A 91 9.74 -20.33 -9.36
C LEU A 91 9.88 -18.86 -8.94
N ALA A 92 11.02 -18.25 -9.22
CA ALA A 92 11.27 -16.84 -8.92
C ALA A 92 10.35 -15.90 -9.72
N LEU A 93 10.17 -16.17 -11.02
CA LEU A 93 9.22 -15.43 -11.86
C LEU A 93 7.78 -15.59 -11.36
N GLY A 94 7.37 -16.81 -11.00
CA GLY A 94 6.05 -17.06 -10.41
C GLY A 94 5.84 -16.29 -9.11
N ALA A 95 6.83 -16.28 -8.22
CA ALA A 95 6.77 -15.52 -6.96
C ALA A 95 6.71 -14.00 -7.18
N LEU A 96 7.47 -13.47 -8.14
CA LEU A 96 7.43 -12.05 -8.50
C LEU A 96 6.09 -11.67 -9.15
N ALA A 97 5.60 -12.50 -10.08
CA ALA A 97 4.30 -12.31 -10.72
C ALA A 97 3.17 -12.36 -9.69
N TRP A 98 3.21 -13.31 -8.75
CA TRP A 98 2.28 -13.38 -7.63
C TRP A 98 2.34 -12.12 -6.77
N SER A 99 3.53 -11.66 -6.40
CA SER A 99 3.70 -10.45 -5.59
C SER A 99 3.15 -9.21 -6.31
N ALA A 100 3.44 -9.04 -7.60
CA ALA A 100 2.92 -7.96 -8.42
C ALA A 100 1.39 -8.05 -8.62
N TRP A 101 0.87 -9.25 -8.84
CA TRP A 101 -0.57 -9.49 -8.95
C TRP A 101 -1.28 -9.15 -7.65
N ARG A 102 -0.72 -9.56 -6.51
CA ARG A 102 -1.28 -9.30 -5.18
C ARG A 102 -1.21 -7.82 -4.80
N LEU A 103 -0.22 -7.07 -5.32
CA LEU A 103 -0.14 -5.61 -5.17
C LEU A 103 -1.12 -4.86 -6.07
N THR A 104 -1.41 -5.39 -7.27
CA THR A 104 -2.35 -4.77 -8.23
C THR A 104 -3.82 -5.13 -7.95
N HIS A 105 -4.08 -6.30 -7.39
CA HIS A 105 -5.40 -6.72 -6.90
C HIS A 105 -5.74 -6.16 -5.52
N LEU A 106 -4.75 -5.64 -4.79
CA LEU A 106 -4.99 -4.69 -3.71
C LEU A 106 -5.43 -3.38 -4.35
N SER A 107 -6.73 -3.27 -4.63
CA SER A 107 -7.44 -2.12 -5.19
C SER A 107 -6.71 -0.80 -4.92
N TRP A 108 -5.93 -0.35 -5.91
CA TRP A 108 -5.24 0.93 -5.89
C TRP A 108 -6.33 2.01 -5.94
N PRO A 109 -6.62 2.73 -4.84
CA PRO A 109 -7.62 3.78 -4.88
C PRO A 109 -6.93 4.96 -5.55
N LYS A 110 -7.13 5.07 -6.87
CA LYS A 110 -6.60 6.18 -7.68
C LYS A 110 -7.02 7.55 -7.13
N GLU A 111 -8.13 7.61 -6.41
CA GLU A 111 -8.61 8.80 -5.70
C GLU A 111 -7.77 9.15 -4.46
N THR A 112 -7.24 8.16 -3.72
CA THR A 112 -6.40 8.40 -2.56
C THR A 112 -5.03 8.95 -2.95
N PHE A 113 -4.45 8.53 -4.08
CA PHE A 113 -3.19 9.11 -4.57
C PHE A 113 -3.34 10.57 -5.01
N ARG A 114 -4.45 10.90 -5.68
CA ARG A 114 -4.76 12.29 -6.05
C ARG A 114 -5.01 13.16 -4.82
N SER A 115 -5.72 12.63 -3.81
CA SER A 115 -5.92 13.31 -2.53
C SER A 115 -4.62 13.45 -1.72
N LEU A 116 -3.72 12.47 -1.78
CA LEU A 116 -2.41 12.53 -1.11
C LEU A 116 -1.50 13.57 -1.77
N GLU A 117 -1.53 13.68 -3.10
CA GLU A 117 -0.83 14.73 -3.84
C GLU A 117 -1.39 16.12 -3.52
N GLU A 118 -2.71 16.26 -3.43
CA GLU A 118 -3.37 17.50 -3.01
C GLU A 118 -3.02 17.88 -1.57
N ASN A 119 -3.05 16.93 -0.64
CA ASN A 119 -2.62 17.12 0.75
C ASN A 119 -1.13 17.46 0.83
N TRP A 120 -0.29 16.85 0.00
CA TRP A 120 1.15 17.14 0.00
C TRP A 120 1.45 18.53 -0.53
N ARG A 121 0.73 18.98 -1.57
CA ARG A 121 0.82 20.37 -2.06
C ARG A 121 0.36 21.37 -1.01
N TRP A 122 -0.73 21.07 -0.30
CA TRP A 122 -1.21 21.91 0.80
C TRP A 122 -0.18 21.96 1.95
N LEU A 123 0.36 20.82 2.35
CA LEU A 123 1.35 20.72 3.43
C LEU A 123 2.67 21.41 3.06
N ALA A 124 3.10 21.29 1.81
CA ALA A 124 4.25 22.01 1.27
C ALA A 124 4.02 23.53 1.23
N ALA A 125 2.81 23.98 0.85
CA ALA A 125 2.43 25.40 0.90
C ALA A 125 2.39 25.92 2.34
N GLN A 126 1.91 25.11 3.29
CA GLN A 126 1.87 25.44 4.72
C GLN A 126 3.28 25.57 5.31
N LEU A 127 4.18 24.64 4.98
CA LEU A 127 5.59 24.68 5.40
C LEU A 127 6.30 25.90 4.79
N ARG A 128 6.04 26.21 3.52
CA ARG A 128 6.58 27.39 2.85
C ARG A 128 6.07 28.69 3.49
N SER A 129 4.78 28.75 3.83
CA SER A 129 4.16 29.89 4.54
C SER A 129 4.74 30.09 5.95
N ARG A 130 4.96 29.00 6.69
CA ARG A 130 5.61 29.01 8.02
C ARG A 130 7.08 29.41 7.95
N LEU A 131 7.78 29.06 6.88
CA LEU A 131 9.16 29.51 6.63
C LEU A 131 9.23 31.00 6.25
N THR A 132 8.27 31.52 5.48
CA THR A 132 8.20 32.97 5.17
C THR A 132 7.80 33.84 6.36
N LEU A 133 7.01 33.31 7.31
CA LEU A 133 6.70 34.00 8.57
C LEU A 133 7.88 34.01 9.57
N ARG A 134 8.93 33.21 9.32
CA ARG A 134 10.13 33.14 10.16
C ARG A 134 11.33 33.92 9.61
N SER A 135 11.10 34.81 8.65
CA SER A 135 12.07 35.81 8.20
C SER A 135 11.72 37.21 8.71
N PRO A 136 11.97 37.55 9.99
CA PRO A 136 12.20 38.93 10.37
C PRO A 136 13.68 39.27 10.13
N GLY A 137 13.93 40.20 9.22
CA GLY A 137 15.14 41.04 9.20
C GLY A 137 16.31 40.56 8.35
N ALA A 138 16.44 41.16 7.16
CA ALA A 138 17.68 41.75 6.70
C ALA A 138 17.34 43.07 6.00
#